data_AF-A0A117SWT1-F1
#
_entry.id   AF-A0A117SWT1-F1
#
_cell.length_a   1.000
_cell.length_b   1.000
_cell.length_c   1.000
_cell.angle_alpha   90.00
_cell.angle_beta   90.00
_cell.angle_gamma   90.00
#
_symmetry.space_group_name_H-M   'P 1'
#
loop_
_entity.id
_entity.type
_entity.pdbx_description
1 polymer ?
#
loop_
_entity_poly.entity_id
_entity_poly.type
_entity_poly.pdbx_seq_one_letter_code
_entity_poly.pdbx_strand_id
1 'polypeptide(L)'
;MVSASLEMLGLRRSGEIKGKYVDLTVYALKRDGRLYLSGIIKCPFTNKEFKLHITPQTDQVRLGFIQYHGGLYDHILKTKGYEDWLRVRIEPYSRNSFHKRKYLVCVKCGYKTTRFVDALLHLMRSHNFLVRVP
;
A
#
# COMPACT_ATOMS: atom_id res chain seq x y z
N MET A 1 13.65 -10.73 14.59
CA MET A 1 14.14 -11.87 13.79
C MET A 1 13.46 -12.01 12.41
N VAL A 2 12.47 -11.18 12.03
CA VAL A 2 11.76 -11.30 10.72
C VAL A 2 12.61 -10.88 9.51
N SER A 3 13.64 -10.04 9.71
CA SER A 3 14.44 -9.46 8.63
C SER A 3 15.22 -10.49 7.80
N ALA A 4 15.83 -11.49 8.45
CA ALA A 4 16.70 -12.45 7.77
C ALA A 4 15.92 -13.38 6.82
N SER A 5 14.73 -13.84 7.23
CA SER A 5 13.89 -14.70 6.41
C SER A 5 13.32 -13.99 5.17
N LEU A 6 13.06 -12.68 5.27
CA LEU A 6 12.58 -11.89 4.13
C LEU A 6 13.67 -11.66 3.08
N GLU A 7 14.91 -11.42 3.52
CA GLU A 7 16.06 -11.25 2.62
C GLU A 7 16.42 -12.54 1.87
N MET A 8 16.36 -13.68 2.56
CA MET A 8 16.57 -15.01 1.95
C MET A 8 15.54 -15.32 0.86
N LEU A 9 14.32 -14.80 0.98
CA LEU A 9 13.24 -14.98 0.00
C LEU A 9 13.21 -13.88 -1.07
N GLY A 10 14.26 -13.05 -1.14
CA GLY A 10 14.45 -12.08 -2.21
C GLY A 10 13.78 -10.73 -1.99
N LEU A 11 13.29 -10.43 -0.78
CA LEU A 11 12.83 -9.10 -0.42
C LEU A 11 14.00 -8.26 0.09
N ARG A 12 14.38 -7.20 -0.62
CA ARG A 12 15.46 -6.29 -0.18
C ARG A 12 14.86 -5.01 0.39
N ARG A 13 15.42 -4.53 1.49
CA ARG A 13 15.11 -3.17 1.97
C ARG A 13 15.52 -2.13 0.93
N SER A 14 14.55 -1.34 0.47
CA SER A 14 14.73 -0.32 -0.58
C SER A 14 14.78 1.10 -0.02
N GLY A 15 14.21 1.36 1.15
CA GLY A 15 14.21 2.68 1.76
C GLY A 15 13.31 2.78 2.98
N GLU A 16 13.13 3.99 3.49
CA GLU A 16 12.22 4.31 4.59
C GLU A 16 11.35 5.52 4.22
N ILE A 17 10.15 5.57 4.77
CA ILE A 17 9.24 6.72 4.71
C ILE A 17 8.90 7.07 6.15
N LYS A 18 9.42 8.19 6.64
CA LYS A 18 9.16 8.71 7.98
C LYS A 18 8.48 10.05 7.88
N GLY A 19 7.51 10.28 8.75
CA GLY A 19 6.75 11.51 8.83
C GLY A 19 5.88 11.56 10.07
N LYS A 20 5.06 12.61 10.19
CA LYS A 20 4.26 12.86 11.39
C LYS A 20 3.30 11.71 11.70
N TYR A 21 2.76 11.07 10.67
CA TYR A 21 1.76 10.00 10.80
C TYR A 21 2.21 8.67 10.22
N VAL A 22 3.48 8.54 9.81
CA VAL A 22 3.99 7.32 9.15
C VAL A 22 5.41 7.02 9.60
N ASP A 23 5.65 5.74 9.91
CA ASP A 23 6.99 5.18 10.06
C ASP A 23 7.01 3.83 9.35
N LEU A 24 7.57 3.82 8.14
CA LEU A 24 7.50 2.68 7.23
C LEU A 24 8.87 2.35 6.66
N THR A 25 9.19 1.07 6.63
CA THR A 25 10.25 0.49 5.81
C THR A 25 9.66 0.01 4.49
N VAL A 26 10.28 0.43 3.40
CA VAL A 26 9.93 0.01 2.03
C VAL A 26 10.84 -1.14 1.63
N TYR A 27 10.23 -2.22 1.15
CA TYR A 27 10.94 -3.36 0.60
C TYR A 27 10.62 -3.51 -0.89
N ALA A 28 11.61 -3.98 -1.65
CA ALA A 28 11.49 -4.30 -3.07
C ALA A 28 11.79 -5.78 -3.29
N LEU A 29 10.91 -6.45 -4.03
CA LEU A 29 11.13 -7.83 -4.47
C LEU A 29 12.16 -7.84 -5.60
N LYS A 30 13.25 -8.61 -5.45
CA LYS A 30 14.35 -8.66 -6.44
C LYS A 30 13.90 -9.11 -7.84
N ARG A 31 12.87 -9.96 -7.92
CA ARG A 31 12.43 -10.57 -9.18
C ARG A 31 11.81 -9.58 -10.16
N ASP A 32 10.97 -8.67 -9.67
CA ASP A 32 10.12 -7.80 -10.49
C ASP A 32 10.12 -6.34 -10.01
N GLY A 33 10.91 -6.01 -8.98
CA GLY A 33 10.95 -4.67 -8.39
C GLY A 33 9.70 -4.31 -7.57
N ARG A 34 8.78 -5.27 -7.35
CA ARG A 34 7.51 -5.00 -6.71
C ARG A 34 7.70 -4.53 -5.27
N LEU A 35 7.01 -3.46 -4.91
CA LEU A 35 7.17 -2.81 -3.61
C LEU A 35 6.18 -3.34 -2.57
N TYR A 36 6.68 -3.36 -1.33
CA TYR A 36 6.00 -3.78 -0.11
C TYR A 36 6.34 -2.83 1.04
N LEU A 37 5.49 -2.80 2.06
CA LEU A 37 5.59 -1.88 3.20
C LEU A 37 5.52 -2.64 4.51
N SER A 38 6.37 -2.28 5.47
CA SER A 38 6.22 -2.72 6.85
C SER A 38 6.48 -1.57 7.81
N GLY A 39 5.69 -1.47 8.87
CA GLY A 39 5.78 -0.40 9.85
C GLY A 39 4.41 0.04 10.33
N ILE A 40 4.26 1.31 10.70
CA ILE A 40 3.07 1.86 11.34
C ILE A 40 2.58 3.07 10.55
N ILE A 41 1.27 3.13 10.35
CA ILE A 41 0.55 4.30 9.83
C ILE A 41 -0.47 4.73 10.88
N LYS A 42 -0.47 6.01 11.24
CA LYS A 42 -1.45 6.62 12.11
C LYS A 42 -2.44 7.43 11.28
N CYS A 43 -3.73 7.32 11.58
CA CYS A 43 -4.74 8.16 10.96
C CYS A 43 -4.80 9.52 11.68
N PRO A 44 -4.67 10.66 10.99
CA PRO A 44 -4.73 11.98 11.60
C PRO A 44 -6.15 12.38 12.04
N PHE A 45 -7.17 11.79 11.42
CA PHE A 45 -8.59 12.11 11.70
C PHE A 45 -9.15 11.32 12.89
N THR A 46 -8.68 10.08 13.08
CA THR A 46 -9.22 9.18 14.11
C THR A 46 -8.20 8.74 15.16
N ASN A 47 -6.94 9.14 15.01
CA ASN A 47 -5.79 8.73 15.82
C ASN A 47 -5.53 7.21 15.89
N LYS A 48 -6.26 6.41 15.12
CA LYS A 48 -6.04 4.95 15.04
C LYS A 48 -4.72 4.63 14.37
N GLU A 49 -4.05 3.61 14.89
CA GLU A 49 -2.79 3.10 14.36
C GLU A 49 -2.98 1.78 13.63
N PHE A 50 -2.32 1.65 12.50
CA PHE A 50 -2.39 0.50 11.61
C PHE A 50 -1.00 -0.05 11.39
N LYS A 51 -0.80 -1.31 11.79
CA LYS A 51 0.47 -2.02 11.62
C LYS A 51 0.49 -2.76 10.30
N LEU A 52 1.39 -2.34 9.41
CA LEU A 52 1.64 -3.00 8.14
C LEU A 52 2.77 -4.00 8.33
N HIS A 53 2.55 -5.23 7.87
CA HIS A 53 3.56 -6.26 7.90
C HIS A 53 3.45 -7.15 6.67
N ILE A 54 4.53 -7.89 6.44
CA ILE A 54 4.72 -8.72 5.26
C ILE A 54 5.00 -10.12 5.76
N THR A 55 4.30 -11.12 5.22
CA THR A 55 4.66 -12.53 5.43
C THR A 55 5.03 -13.18 4.11
N PRO A 56 5.98 -14.12 4.13
CA PRO A 56 6.24 -14.94 2.97
C PRO A 56 5.06 -15.86 2.70
N GLN A 57 4.68 -15.99 1.44
CA GLN A 57 3.75 -17.01 0.99
C GLN A 57 4.54 -18.25 0.59
N THR A 58 4.41 -19.31 1.37
CA THR A 58 5.17 -20.56 1.22
C THR A 58 4.40 -21.66 0.49
N ASP A 59 3.22 -21.35 -0.06
CA ASP A 59 2.50 -22.32 -0.89
C ASP A 59 3.29 -22.64 -2.17
N GLN A 60 3.51 -23.93 -2.43
CA GLN A 60 4.37 -24.46 -3.49
C GLN A 60 4.03 -23.95 -4.90
N VAL A 61 2.83 -23.44 -5.12
CA VAL A 61 2.33 -22.97 -6.41
C VAL A 61 2.67 -21.49 -6.68
N ARG A 62 2.85 -20.66 -5.65
CA ARG A 62 3.13 -19.22 -5.79
C ARG A 62 4.09 -18.73 -4.72
N LEU A 63 5.39 -18.85 -5.00
CA LEU A 63 6.43 -18.16 -4.23
C LEU A 63 6.19 -16.65 -4.32
N GLY A 64 5.95 -16.01 -3.17
CA GLY A 64 5.63 -14.59 -3.11
C GLY A 64 5.53 -14.04 -1.69
N PHE A 65 4.97 -12.84 -1.58
CA PHE A 65 4.78 -12.16 -0.29
C PHE A 65 3.38 -11.59 -0.21
N ILE A 66 2.76 -11.76 0.96
CA ILE A 66 1.45 -11.22 1.29
C ILE A 66 1.66 -9.95 2.10
N GLN A 67 1.02 -8.87 1.65
CA GLN A 67 0.98 -7.61 2.38
C GLN A 67 -0.26 -7.56 3.25
N TYR A 68 -0.07 -7.40 4.56
CA TYR A 68 -1.15 -7.15 5.49
C TYR A 68 -1.24 -5.67 5.79
N HIS A 69 -2.47 -5.16 5.78
CA HIS A 69 -2.79 -3.75 5.97
C HIS A 69 -3.45 -3.45 7.32
N GLY A 70 -3.75 -4.47 8.13
CA GLY A 70 -4.36 -4.31 9.45
C GLY A 70 -5.69 -3.56 9.44
N GLY A 71 -6.46 -3.60 8.34
CA GLY A 71 -7.71 -2.85 8.18
C GLY A 71 -7.55 -1.40 7.70
N LEU A 72 -6.33 -0.94 7.42
CA LEU A 72 -6.08 0.42 6.92
C LEU A 72 -6.83 0.72 5.62
N TYR A 73 -6.89 -0.24 4.71
CA TYR A 73 -7.59 -0.08 3.43
C TYR A 73 -9.05 0.31 3.65
N ASP A 74 -9.79 -0.49 4.41
CA ASP A 74 -11.21 -0.22 4.70
C ASP A 74 -11.38 1.05 5.52
N HIS A 75 -10.42 1.35 6.41
CA HIS A 75 -10.44 2.57 7.20
C HIS A 75 -10.33 3.83 6.32
N ILE A 76 -9.39 3.87 5.37
CA ILE A 76 -9.20 5.00 4.46
C ILE A 76 -10.46 5.22 3.63
N LEU A 77 -11.09 4.15 3.14
CA LEU A 77 -12.28 4.27 2.30
C LEU A 77 -13.54 4.74 3.04
N LYS A 78 -13.60 4.54 4.37
CA LYS A 78 -14.77 4.90 5.19
C LYS A 78 -14.61 6.22 5.95
N THR A 79 -13.38 6.71 6.10
CA THR A 79 -13.11 7.90 6.93
C THR A 79 -13.21 9.15 6.07
N LYS A 80 -14.08 10.09 6.50
CA LYS A 80 -14.21 11.41 5.87
C LYS A 80 -12.87 12.16 5.90
N GLY A 81 -12.56 12.86 4.81
CA GLY A 81 -11.28 13.57 4.63
C GLY A 81 -10.28 12.84 3.73
N TYR A 82 -10.30 11.51 3.66
CA TYR A 82 -9.42 10.78 2.73
C TYR A 82 -9.93 10.76 1.28
N GLU A 83 -11.19 11.12 1.05
CA GLU A 83 -11.83 11.20 -0.26
C GLU A 83 -11.20 12.24 -1.20
N ASP A 84 -10.48 13.21 -0.64
CA ASP A 84 -9.70 14.23 -1.37
C ASP A 84 -8.32 13.73 -1.82
N TRP A 85 -7.95 12.52 -1.40
CA TRP A 85 -6.67 11.88 -1.69
C TRP A 85 -6.84 10.66 -2.58
N LEU A 86 -7.79 9.78 -2.23
CA LEU A 86 -7.97 8.48 -2.87
C LEU A 86 -9.44 8.22 -3.17
N ARG A 87 -9.72 7.83 -4.43
CA ARG A 87 -11.05 7.36 -4.85
C ARG A 87 -10.98 5.96 -5.42
N VAL A 88 -12.04 5.19 -5.21
CA VAL A 88 -12.20 3.86 -5.82
C VAL A 88 -13.06 4.01 -7.06
N ARG A 89 -12.58 3.52 -8.21
CA ARG A 89 -13.37 3.38 -9.43
C ARG A 89 -13.55 1.91 -9.76
N ILE A 90 -14.76 1.54 -10.15
CA ILE A 90 -15.07 0.20 -10.62
C ILE A 90 -15.26 0.31 -12.13
N GLU A 91 -14.39 -0.35 -12.87
CA GLU A 91 -14.41 -0.29 -14.34
C GLU A 91 -14.41 -1.71 -14.92
N PRO A 92 -15.03 -1.93 -16.09
CA PRO A 92 -14.95 -3.20 -16.79
C PRO A 92 -13.51 -3.45 -17.25
N TYR A 93 -13.09 -4.72 -17.21
CA TYR A 93 -11.72 -5.12 -17.56
C TYR A 93 -11.37 -4.77 -19.02
N SER A 94 -12.36 -4.84 -19.90
CA SER A 94 -12.29 -4.40 -21.29
C SER A 94 -13.66 -3.86 -21.71
N ARG A 95 -13.74 -3.18 -22.86
CA ARG A 95 -14.94 -2.45 -23.34
C ARG A 95 -16.24 -3.28 -23.33
N ASN A 96 -16.15 -4.62 -23.36
CA ASN A 96 -17.28 -5.56 -23.33
C ASN A 96 -17.16 -6.66 -22.24
N SER A 97 -16.30 -6.51 -21.23
CA SER A 97 -16.15 -7.54 -20.19
C SER A 97 -17.13 -7.35 -19.04
N PHE A 98 -17.81 -8.43 -18.65
CA PHE A 98 -18.58 -8.50 -17.40
C PHE A 98 -17.68 -8.46 -16.14
N HIS A 99 -16.39 -8.77 -16.29
CA HIS A 99 -15.45 -8.74 -15.18
C HIS A 99 -15.09 -7.29 -14.84
N LYS A 100 -15.55 -6.85 -13.67
CA LYS A 100 -15.24 -5.52 -13.14
C LYS A 100 -14.00 -5.56 -12.26
N ARG A 101 -13.10 -4.58 -12.43
CA ARG A 101 -11.91 -4.41 -11.60
C ARG A 101 -12.01 -3.12 -10.79
N LYS A 102 -11.62 -3.22 -9.52
CA LYS A 102 -11.47 -2.06 -8.64
C LYS A 102 -10.12 -1.40 -8.90
N TYR A 103 -10.17 -0.11 -9.14
CA TYR A 103 -9.01 0.76 -9.30
C TYR A 103 -8.99 1.79 -8.19
N LEU A 104 -7.79 2.04 -7.68
CA LEU A 104 -7.46 3.06 -6.72
C LEU A 104 -6.86 4.23 -7.49
N VAL A 105 -7.52 5.38 -7.40
CA VAL A 105 -7.22 6.57 -8.19
C VAL A 105 -6.81 7.69 -7.24
N CYS A 106 -5.62 8.24 -7.45
CA CYS A 106 -5.17 9.44 -6.78
C CYS A 106 -5.99 10.63 -7.30
N VAL A 107 -6.62 11.37 -6.38
CA VAL A 107 -7.47 12.51 -6.72
C VAL A 107 -6.64 13.72 -7.18
N LYS A 108 -5.40 13.85 -6.70
CA LYS A 108 -4.54 15.00 -6.99
C LYS A 108 -3.96 14.99 -8.41
N CYS A 109 -3.63 13.83 -8.96
CA CYS A 109 -2.96 13.73 -10.27
C CYS A 109 -3.55 12.68 -11.22
N GLY A 110 -4.56 11.91 -10.79
CA GLY A 110 -5.20 10.88 -11.61
C GLY A 110 -4.43 9.55 -11.72
N TYR A 111 -3.29 9.40 -11.03
CA TYR A 111 -2.55 8.13 -10.99
C TYR A 111 -3.47 6.98 -10.57
N LYS A 112 -3.39 5.85 -11.28
CA LYS A 112 -4.32 4.74 -11.14
C LYS A 112 -3.58 3.42 -11.00
N THR A 113 -3.98 2.64 -10.00
CA THR A 113 -3.44 1.30 -9.77
C THR A 113 -4.50 0.38 -9.19
N THR A 114 -4.23 -0.92 -9.17
CA THR A 114 -5.11 -1.93 -8.58
C THR A 114 -4.59 -2.42 -7.23
N ARG A 115 -3.34 -2.09 -6.89
CA ARG A 115 -2.71 -2.43 -5.62
C ARG A 115 -2.73 -1.26 -4.67
N PHE A 116 -3.20 -1.51 -3.46
CA PHE A 116 -3.25 -0.50 -2.42
C PHE A 116 -1.87 0.01 -1.97
N VAL A 117 -0.87 -0.87 -1.90
CA VAL A 117 0.52 -0.49 -1.61
C VAL A 117 1.03 0.56 -2.60
N ASP A 118 0.80 0.34 -3.89
CA ASP A 118 1.32 1.21 -4.94
C ASP A 118 0.60 2.58 -4.90
N ALA A 119 -0.69 2.59 -4.56
CA ALA A 119 -1.45 3.82 -4.34
C ALA A 119 -0.92 4.61 -3.14
N LEU A 120 -0.70 3.94 -2.00
CA LEU A 120 -0.14 4.57 -0.79
C LEU A 120 1.25 5.15 -1.05
N LEU A 121 2.14 4.37 -1.66
CA LEU A 121 3.49 4.82 -2.01
C LEU A 121 3.45 6.05 -2.93
N HIS A 122 2.58 6.03 -3.94
CA HIS A 122 2.40 7.17 -4.82
C HIS A 122 1.92 8.41 -4.04
N LEU A 123 0.90 8.27 -3.19
CA LEU A 123 0.38 9.39 -2.39
C LEU A 123 1.45 9.98 -1.45
N MET A 124 2.20 9.10 -0.77
CA MET A 124 3.25 9.53 0.18
C MET A 124 4.41 10.21 -0.52
N ARG A 125 4.90 9.65 -1.65
CA ARG A 125 6.07 10.16 -2.36
C ARG A 125 5.76 11.40 -3.22
N SER A 126 4.62 11.41 -3.90
CA SER A 126 4.28 12.47 -4.86
C SER A 126 3.55 13.64 -4.22
N HIS A 127 2.79 13.40 -3.15
CA HIS A 127 1.89 14.40 -2.56
C HIS A 127 2.07 14.58 -1.06
N ASN A 128 3.10 13.99 -0.46
CA ASN A 128 3.41 14.08 0.98
C ASN A 128 2.26 13.63 1.90
N PHE A 129 1.36 12.80 1.39
CA PHE A 129 0.22 12.25 2.14
C PHE A 129 0.70 11.52 3.39
N LEU A 130 0.17 11.88 4.57
CA LEU A 130 0.55 11.37 5.90
C LEU A 130 2.01 11.61 6.33
N VAL A 131 2.88 12.04 5.41
CA VAL A 131 4.27 12.44 5.71
C VAL A 131 4.29 13.83 6.34
N ARG A 132 3.63 14.79 5.68
CA ARG A 132 3.56 16.21 6.11
C ARG A 132 2.14 16.71 6.29
N VAL A 133 1.20 16.18 5.51
CA VAL A 133 -0.19 16.64 5.47
C VAL A 133 -1.10 15.53 5.98
N PRO A 134 -2.11 15.84 6.81
CA PRO A 134 -3.16 14.89 7.16
C PRO A 134 -4.01 14.45 5.96
#